data_AF-A0A2H9LRE5-F1
#
_entry.id   AF-A0A2H9LRE5-F1
#
_cell.length_a   1.000
_cell.length_b   1.000
_cell.length_c   1.000
_cell.angle_alpha   90.00
_cell.angle_beta   90.00
_cell.angle_gamma   90.00
#
_symmetry.space_group_name_H-M   'P 1'
#
loop_
_entity.id
_entity.type
_entity.pdbx_description
1 polymer ?
#
loop_
_entity_poly.entity_id
_entity_poly.type
_entity_poly.pdbx_seq_one_letter_code
_entity_poly.pdbx_strand_id
1 'polypeptide(L)' 'ISSATNPMAAHAVKMLKKLNGCEMHTTHILRNGDEGGLIRLGMNVTTDSNFIIAYNY' A
#
# COMPACT_ATOMS: atom_id res chain seq x y z
N ILE A 1 11.29 10.81 5.43
CA ILE A 1 11.75 12.13 5.92
C ILE A 1 11.30 12.39 7.35
N SER A 2 10.00 12.28 7.67
CA SER A 2 9.45 12.62 8.99
C SER A 2 9.98 11.79 10.16
N SER A 3 10.47 10.58 9.90
CA SER A 3 11.09 9.72 10.92
C SER A 3 12.37 10.30 11.53
N ALA A 4 13.03 11.27 10.88
CA ALA A 4 14.20 11.94 11.43
C ALA A 4 13.86 12.89 12.59
N THR A 5 12.65 13.46 12.59
CA THR A 5 12.23 14.48 13.58
C THR A 5 11.04 14.03 14.44
N ASN A 6 10.36 12.93 14.09
CA ASN A 6 9.23 12.39 14.84
C ASN A 6 9.48 10.93 15.25
N PRO A 7 9.61 10.62 16.55
CA PRO A 7 9.85 9.27 17.04
C PRO A 7 8.68 8.31 16.76
N MET A 8 7.44 8.80 16.72
CA MET A 8 6.27 7.98 16.37
C MET A 8 6.31 7.58 14.90
N ALA A 9 6.75 8.47 14.01
CA ALA A 9 6.94 8.14 12.59
C ALA A 9 8.06 7.10 12.42
N ALA A 10 9.16 7.19 13.17
CA ALA A 10 10.21 6.18 13.16
C ALA A 10 9.71 4.82 13.68
N HIS A 11 8.87 4.83 14.72
CA HIS A 11 8.25 3.62 15.25
C HIS A 11 7.29 2.97 14.25
N ALA A 12 6.45 3.76 13.58
CA ALA A 12 5.53 3.26 12.54
C ALA A 12 6.28 2.56 11.39
N VAL A 13 7.39 3.14 10.91
CA VAL A 13 8.22 2.51 9.87
C VAL A 13 8.75 1.14 10.31
N LYS A 14 9.16 1.00 11.58
CA LYS A 14 9.61 -0.31 12.14
C LYS A 14 8.48 -1.35 12.19
N MET A 15 7.23 -0.91 12.27
CA MET A 15 6.06 -1.80 12.33
C MET A 15 5.63 -2.33 10.95
N LEU A 16 6.03 -1.69 9.84
CA LEU A 16 5.65 -2.11 8.48
C LEU A 16 5.97 -3.58 8.18
N LYS A 17 7.05 -4.14 8.76
CA LYS A 17 7.41 -5.56 8.62
C LYS A 17 6.34 -6.54 9.10
N LYS A 18 5.44 -6.09 9.98
CA LYS A 18 4.33 -6.91 10.50
C LYS A 18 3.21 -7.09 9.49
N LEU A 19 3.22 -6.35 8.38
CA LEU A 19 2.21 -6.44 7.33
C LEU A 19 2.46 -7.61 6.36
N ASN A 20 3.61 -8.27 6.46
CA ASN A 20 3.90 -9.44 5.64
C ASN A 20 2.90 -10.57 5.95
N GLY A 21 2.20 -11.05 4.92
CA GLY A 21 1.14 -12.03 5.01
C GLY A 21 -0.22 -11.48 5.47
N CYS A 22 -0.35 -10.15 5.64
CA CYS A 22 -1.65 -9.55 5.93
C CYS A 22 -2.50 -9.41 4.67
N GLU A 23 -3.81 -9.56 4.85
CA GLU A 23 -4.82 -9.36 3.81
C GLU A 23 -5.23 -7.88 3.72
N MET A 24 -5.33 -7.37 2.50
CA MET A 24 -5.85 -6.04 2.20
C MET A 24 -6.82 -6.12 1.03
N HIS A 25 -7.91 -5.37 1.10
CA HIS A 25 -8.90 -5.28 0.04
C HIS A 25 -9.00 -3.84 -0.45
N THR A 26 -9.06 -3.66 -1.77
CA THR A 26 -9.23 -2.34 -2.40
C THR A 26 -10.50 -2.30 -3.25
N THR A 27 -11.14 -1.13 -3.31
CA THR A 27 -12.34 -0.92 -4.14
C THR A 27 -12.01 -0.56 -5.59
N HIS A 28 -10.73 -0.35 -5.89
CA HIS A 28 -10.24 0.10 -7.19
C HIS A 28 -8.95 -0.64 -7.53
N ILE A 29 -8.79 -0.96 -8.81
CA ILE A 29 -7.58 -1.58 -9.36
C ILE A 29 -6.41 -0.61 -9.19
N LEU A 30 -5.42 -1.04 -8.41
CA LEU A 30 -4.21 -0.27 -8.14
C LEU A 30 -3.37 -0.18 -9.42
N ARG A 31 -2.71 0.96 -9.61
CA ARG A 31 -1.73 1.11 -10.68
C ARG A 31 -0.43 0.46 -10.24
N ASN A 32 0.39 0.02 -11.20
CA ASN A 32 1.67 -0.66 -10.93
C ASN A 32 2.58 0.11 -9.96
N GLY A 33 2.55 1.46 -9.99
CA GLY A 33 3.34 2.30 -9.09
C GLY A 33 2.91 2.21 -7.62
N ASP A 34 1.62 2.03 -7.35
CA ASP A 34 1.06 1.92 -6.00
C ASP A 34 1.17 0.49 -5.48
N GLU A 35 0.87 -0.49 -6.34
CA GLU A 35 0.89 -1.91 -6.01
C GLU A 35 2.30 -2.41 -5.65
N GLY A 36 3.33 -1.88 -6.32
CA GLY A 36 4.72 -2.30 -6.09
C GLY A 36 5.19 -2.14 -4.63
N GLY A 37 4.66 -1.13 -3.92
CA GLY A 37 4.94 -0.93 -2.50
C GLY A 37 4.31 -2.02 -1.62
N LEU A 38 3.05 -2.37 -1.90
CA LEU A 38 2.29 -3.38 -1.15
C LEU A 38 2.86 -4.78 -1.36
N ILE A 39 3.21 -5.12 -2.61
CA ILE A 39 3.88 -6.38 -2.95
C ILE A 39 5.20 -6.50 -2.20
N ARG A 40 6.00 -5.43 -2.17
CA ARG A 40 7.30 -5.42 -1.47
C ARG A 40 7.17 -5.52 0.05
N LEU A 41 6.02 -5.10 0.61
CA LEU A 41 5.69 -5.35 2.01
C LEU A 41 5.20 -6.79 2.27
N GLY A 42 4.97 -7.59 1.22
CA GLY A 42 4.52 -8.97 1.32
C GLY A 42 3.04 -9.09 1.67
N MET A 43 2.23 -8.10 1.31
CA MET A 43 0.79 -8.11 1.58
C MET A 43 0.03 -8.91 0.52
N ASN A 44 -1.04 -9.58 0.94
CA ASN A 44 -1.99 -10.24 0.04
C ASN A 44 -3.10 -9.25 -0.29
N VAL A 45 -3.12 -8.75 -1.53
CA VAL A 45 -4.06 -7.71 -1.96
C VAL A 45 -5.12 -8.31 -2.87
N THR A 46 -6.38 -8.04 -2.55
CA THR A 46 -7.53 -8.33 -3.40
C THR A 46 -8.20 -7.02 -3.81
N THR A 47 -8.92 -7.03 -4.93
CA THR A 47 -9.56 -5.84 -5.45
C THR A 47 -10.92 -6.16 -6.05
N ASP A 48 -11.88 -5.25 -5.88
CA ASP A 48 -13.14 -5.27 -6.62
C ASP A 48 -12.90 -5.29 -8.14
N SER A 49 -13.69 -6.07 -8.87
CA SER A 49 -13.51 -6.27 -10.33
C SER A 49 -13.95 -5.07 -11.19
N ASN A 50 -13.90 -3.84 -10.65
CA ASN A 50 -14.35 -2.63 -11.34
C ASN A 50 -13.15 -1.86 -11.94
N PHE A 51 -13.02 -1.92 -13.27
CA PHE A 51 -11.95 -1.24 -14.00
C PHE A 51 -12.37 0.18 -14.40
N ILE A 52 -11.83 1.18 -13.70
CA ILE A 52 -12.07 2.59 -14.05
C ILE A 52 -11.04 3.06 -15.07
N ILE A 53 -11.49 3.23 -16.31
CA ILE A 53 -10.76 3.94 -17.36
C ILE A 53 -10.88 5.44 -17.09
N ALA A 54 -9.76 6.09 -16.72
CA ALA A 54 -9.69 7.54 -16.66
C ALA A 54 -9.67 8.09 -18.10
N TYR A 55 -10.82 8.52 -18.61
CA TYR A 55 -10.86 9.36 -19.81
C TYR A 55 -10.16 10.67 -19.46
N ASN A 56 -9.03 10.94 -20.12
CA ASN A 56 -8.36 12.23 -20.03
C ASN A 56 -9.26 13.27 -20.69
N TYR A 57 -9.73 14.24 -19.90
CA TYR A 57 -10.20 15.53 -20.38
C TYR A 57 -9.06 16.54 -20.25
#